data_AF-A0A2M9L8V5-F1
#
_entry.id   AF-A0A2M9L8V5-F1
#
_cell.length_a   1.000
_cell.length_b   1.000
_cell.length_c   1.000
_cell.angle_alpha   90.00
_cell.angle_beta   90.00
_cell.angle_gamma   90.00
#
_symmetry.space_group_name_H-M   'P 1'
#
loop_
_entity.id
_entity.type
_entity.pdbx_description
1 polymer ?
#
loop_
_entity_poly.entity_id
_entity_poly.type
_entity_poly.pdbx_seq_one_letter_code
_entity_poly.pdbx_strand_id
1 'polypeptide(L)'
;MTTFQATADRVEIQALQAEFTDAAMMRDRARLAALFTADGVLRMPNIPIELTGPEQIRLGGEKLQEQWEFFVQNTHPGAIVIDGDTATGRAHMHEIARLRNGVQGLNYAIYHDRYRRTPDGWRFTERVYELRYLDTSPLAGSAPEQAAAPAAQYTEPVSAERLERTADALAARGFGVEILADAEAARARVRELVAEQASVYTTASETLRLSGIDDDLNGDRYPRSVKPRVLTMDRESEADGIRHLLATPDVVIGSVAALTETGSLVVASGSGSQLPAYTGGAARAIWIVGAQKIVPDLPAALRRLEEHALPLETARTEAAYGVPSAVNQLVVFNAPTRFTQGIVLLLREAVGY
;
A
#
# COMPACT_ATOMS: atom_id res chain seq x y z
N MET A 1 -28.56 -6.29 49.23
CA MET A 1 -27.43 -5.40 48.87
C MET A 1 -27.73 -3.99 49.36
N THR A 2 -26.79 -3.33 50.04
CA THR A 2 -26.91 -1.90 50.33
C THR A 2 -26.65 -1.10 49.04
N THR A 3 -27.22 0.10 48.92
CA THR A 3 -27.00 0.99 47.76
C THR A 3 -25.51 1.30 47.54
N PHE A 4 -24.73 1.33 48.64
CA PHE A 4 -23.29 1.55 48.59
C PHE A 4 -22.54 0.36 47.98
N GLN A 5 -22.82 -0.87 48.42
CA GLN A 5 -22.19 -2.07 47.87
C GLN A 5 -22.48 -2.22 46.37
N ALA A 6 -23.73 -1.99 45.96
CA ALA A 6 -24.13 -2.03 44.56
C ALA A 6 -23.40 -1.00 43.68
N THR A 7 -23.02 0.14 44.27
CA THR A 7 -22.25 1.17 43.57
C THR A 7 -20.77 0.77 43.48
N ALA A 8 -20.18 0.30 44.59
CA ALA A 8 -18.80 -0.19 44.61
C ALA A 8 -18.60 -1.34 43.61
N ASP A 9 -19.50 -2.33 43.59
CA ASP A 9 -19.45 -3.46 42.67
C ASP A 9 -19.50 -3.03 41.20
N ARG A 10 -20.36 -2.05 40.88
CA ARG A 10 -20.45 -1.52 39.53
C ARG A 10 -19.14 -0.84 39.12
N VAL A 11 -18.54 -0.06 40.01
CA VAL A 11 -17.24 0.60 39.76
C VAL A 11 -16.14 -0.43 39.57
N GLU A 12 -16.08 -1.47 40.41
CA GLU A 12 -15.09 -2.55 40.30
C GLU A 12 -15.24 -3.33 38.99
N ILE A 13 -16.46 -3.66 38.57
CA ILE A 13 -16.71 -4.35 37.29
C ILE A 13 -16.33 -3.46 36.10
N GLN A 14 -16.67 -2.17 36.14
CA GLN A 14 -16.27 -1.23 35.09
C GLN A 14 -14.75 -1.08 35.01
N ALA A 15 -14.07 -1.00 36.15
CA ALA A 15 -12.61 -0.96 36.22
C ALA A 15 -12.02 -2.25 35.63
N LEU A 16 -12.58 -3.43 35.96
CA LEU A 16 -12.16 -4.71 35.41
C LEU A 16 -12.31 -4.78 33.87
N GLN A 17 -13.39 -4.22 33.31
CA GLN A 17 -13.57 -4.13 31.85
C GLN A 17 -12.54 -3.21 31.19
N ALA A 18 -12.28 -2.05 31.80
CA ALA A 18 -11.27 -1.09 31.32
C ALA A 18 -9.86 -1.71 31.38
N GLU A 19 -9.54 -2.37 32.49
CA GLU A 19 -8.26 -3.03 32.75
C GLU A 19 -7.93 -4.09 31.70
N PHE A 20 -8.93 -4.87 31.26
CA PHE A 20 -8.72 -5.84 30.19
C PHE A 20 -8.31 -5.16 28.88
N THR A 21 -8.98 -4.06 28.51
CA THR A 21 -8.70 -3.33 27.27
C THR A 21 -7.32 -2.69 27.34
N ASP A 22 -6.98 -2.07 28.48
CA ASP A 22 -5.67 -1.47 28.72
C ASP A 22 -4.54 -2.51 28.64
N ALA A 23 -4.69 -3.64 29.35
CA ALA A 23 -3.72 -4.74 29.30
C ALA A 23 -3.58 -5.31 27.88
N ALA A 24 -4.67 -5.36 27.10
CA ALA A 24 -4.62 -5.79 25.71
C ALA A 24 -3.84 -4.82 24.81
N MET A 25 -4.02 -3.51 25.01
CA MET A 25 -3.33 -2.44 24.28
C MET A 25 -1.87 -2.30 24.68
N MET A 26 -1.56 -2.43 25.96
CA MET A 26 -0.20 -2.37 26.50
C MET A 26 0.57 -3.69 26.32
N ARG A 27 -0.03 -4.69 25.67
CA ARG A 27 0.59 -5.99 25.36
C ARG A 27 1.00 -6.78 26.61
N ASP A 28 0.35 -6.53 27.74
CA ASP A 28 0.59 -7.21 29.00
C ASP A 28 -0.38 -8.39 29.16
N ARG A 29 0.02 -9.54 28.61
CA ARG A 29 -0.82 -10.76 28.59
C ARG A 29 -0.91 -11.43 29.96
N ALA A 30 0.10 -11.27 30.81
CA ALA A 30 0.08 -11.78 32.17
C ALA A 30 -0.95 -11.01 33.01
N ARG A 31 -0.93 -9.67 32.95
CA ARG A 31 -1.92 -8.79 33.59
C ARG A 31 -3.34 -9.08 33.11
N LEU A 32 -3.53 -9.22 31.79
CA LEU A 32 -4.83 -9.55 31.20
C LEU A 32 -5.36 -10.91 31.71
N ALA A 33 -4.51 -11.93 31.75
CA ALA A 33 -4.90 -13.27 32.19
C ALA A 33 -5.30 -13.32 33.68
N ALA A 34 -4.67 -12.51 34.53
CA ALA A 34 -4.98 -12.42 35.97
C ALA A 34 -6.39 -11.84 36.27
N LEU A 35 -7.07 -11.28 35.27
CA LEU A 35 -8.43 -10.75 35.38
C LEU A 35 -9.51 -11.85 35.36
N PHE A 36 -9.15 -13.08 35.03
CA PHE A 36 -10.05 -14.22 34.98
C PHE A 36 -9.98 -15.05 36.26
N THR A 37 -11.07 -15.75 36.58
CA THR A 37 -11.03 -16.84 37.56
C THR A 37 -10.18 -18.01 37.03
N ALA A 38 -9.77 -18.94 37.91
CA ALA A 38 -8.97 -20.10 37.51
C ALA A 38 -9.67 -20.97 36.45
N ASP A 39 -11.01 -21.02 36.49
CA ASP A 39 -11.92 -21.68 35.55
C ASP A 39 -12.48 -20.75 34.45
N GLY A 40 -12.00 -19.50 34.38
CA GLY A 40 -12.55 -18.49 33.50
C GLY A 40 -12.29 -18.76 32.01
N VAL A 41 -13.24 -18.42 31.15
CA VAL A 41 -13.17 -18.72 29.71
C VAL A 41 -13.21 -17.46 28.85
N LEU A 42 -12.30 -17.35 27.89
CA LEU A 42 -12.34 -16.36 26.81
C LEU A 42 -12.70 -17.06 25.49
N ARG A 43 -13.82 -16.65 24.88
CA ARG A 43 -14.33 -17.20 23.61
C ARG A 43 -14.39 -16.12 22.55
N MET A 44 -13.93 -16.46 21.35
CA MET A 44 -14.08 -15.64 20.15
C MET A 44 -14.60 -16.51 19.00
N PRO A 45 -15.91 -16.81 18.96
CA PRO A 45 -16.48 -17.78 18.01
C PRO A 45 -16.29 -17.41 16.54
N ASN A 46 -16.23 -16.12 16.20
CA ASN A 46 -16.00 -15.65 14.84
C ASN A 46 -14.56 -15.89 14.35
N ILE A 47 -13.61 -16.10 15.27
CA ILE A 47 -12.21 -16.43 14.99
C ILE A 47 -11.83 -17.61 15.87
N PRO A 48 -12.23 -18.84 15.50
CA PRO A 48 -12.57 -20.00 16.36
C PRO A 48 -11.58 -20.28 17.50
N ILE A 49 -11.67 -19.48 18.57
CA ILE A 49 -10.77 -19.50 19.72
C ILE A 49 -11.61 -19.70 20.97
N GLU A 50 -11.17 -20.64 21.79
CA GLU A 50 -11.67 -20.90 23.13
C GLU A 50 -10.47 -21.17 24.04
N LEU A 51 -10.28 -20.30 25.03
CA LEU A 51 -9.16 -20.36 25.97
C LEU A 51 -9.71 -20.45 27.39
N THR A 52 -9.30 -21.48 28.12
CA THR A 52 -9.75 -21.74 29.49
C THR A 52 -8.61 -21.57 30.48
N GLY A 53 -8.86 -20.75 31.50
CA GLY A 53 -7.93 -20.45 32.56
C GLY A 53 -6.83 -19.45 32.17
N PRO A 54 -6.17 -18.83 33.16
CA PRO A 54 -5.19 -17.77 32.92
C PRO A 54 -4.03 -18.17 32.00
N GLU A 55 -3.54 -19.41 32.10
CA GLU A 55 -2.39 -19.86 31.30
C GLU A 55 -2.70 -19.92 29.80
N GLN A 56 -3.83 -20.52 29.41
CA GLN A 56 -4.24 -20.59 28.01
C GLN A 56 -4.57 -19.21 27.46
N ILE A 57 -5.21 -18.36 28.27
CA ILE A 57 -5.53 -16.97 27.89
C ILE A 57 -4.25 -16.18 27.61
N ARG A 58 -3.22 -16.31 28.47
CA ARG A 58 -1.92 -15.67 28.26
C ARG A 58 -1.25 -16.14 26.97
N LEU A 59 -1.06 -17.45 26.83
CA LEU A 59 -0.37 -18.05 25.67
C LEU A 59 -1.11 -17.80 24.35
N GLY A 60 -2.45 -17.90 24.36
CA GLY A 60 -3.27 -17.61 23.19
C GLY A 60 -3.20 -16.13 22.79
N GLY A 61 -3.22 -15.23 23.77
CA GLY A 61 -3.05 -13.80 23.55
C GLY A 61 -1.67 -13.42 22.98
N GLU A 62 -0.59 -14.07 23.43
CA GLU A 62 0.76 -13.91 22.88
C GLU A 62 0.81 -14.30 21.40
N LYS A 63 0.26 -15.47 21.04
CA LYS A 63 0.19 -15.95 19.65
C LYS A 63 -0.61 -15.04 18.71
N LEU A 64 -1.69 -14.45 19.20
CA LEU A 64 -2.46 -13.47 18.42
C LEU A 64 -1.65 -12.20 18.19
N GLN A 65 -0.99 -11.71 19.24
CA GLN A 65 -0.21 -10.48 19.20
C GLN A 65 0.98 -10.53 18.23
N GLU A 66 1.64 -11.68 18.13
CA GLU A 66 2.77 -11.89 17.19
C GLU A 66 2.37 -11.65 15.73
N GLN A 67 1.11 -11.89 15.39
CA GLN A 67 0.59 -11.73 14.04
C GLN A 67 0.28 -10.28 13.68
N TRP A 68 0.20 -9.37 14.64
CA TRP A 68 -0.17 -7.98 14.40
C TRP A 68 1.04 -7.11 13.98
N GLU A 69 0.87 -6.36 12.90
CA GLU A 69 1.67 -5.16 12.63
C GLU A 69 1.26 -4.06 13.62
N PHE A 70 -0.04 -3.77 13.67
CA PHE A 70 -0.66 -2.95 14.70
C PHE A 70 -2.07 -3.45 15.04
N PHE A 71 -2.51 -3.14 16.26
CA PHE A 71 -3.84 -3.44 16.75
C PHE A 71 -4.27 -2.32 17.69
N VAL A 72 -5.48 -1.80 17.47
CA VAL A 72 -6.12 -0.78 18.30
C VAL A 72 -7.48 -1.30 18.70
N GLN A 73 -7.79 -1.28 19.98
CA GLN A 73 -9.07 -1.67 20.56
C GLN A 73 -9.55 -0.52 21.45
N ASN A 74 -10.72 0.01 21.13
CA ASN A 74 -11.41 1.01 21.94
C ASN A 74 -12.69 0.41 22.48
N THR A 75 -12.88 0.50 23.80
CA THR A 75 -14.02 -0.10 24.50
C THR A 75 -14.90 0.97 25.13
N HIS A 76 -16.21 0.82 25.01
CA HIS A 76 -17.24 1.63 25.61
C HIS A 76 -18.03 0.79 26.61
N PRO A 77 -18.29 1.30 27.83
CA PRO A 77 -19.00 0.54 28.85
C PRO A 77 -20.44 0.26 28.42
N GLY A 78 -20.91 -0.95 28.68
CA GLY A 78 -22.28 -1.37 28.45
C GLY A 78 -23.07 -1.56 29.76
N ALA A 79 -24.24 -2.19 29.63
CA ALA A 79 -25.08 -2.51 30.78
C ALA A 79 -24.39 -3.55 31.70
N ILE A 80 -24.56 -3.39 33.02
CA ILE A 80 -24.10 -4.33 34.05
C ILE A 80 -25.28 -4.64 34.99
N VAL A 81 -25.53 -5.94 35.20
CA VAL A 81 -26.56 -6.45 36.10
C VAL A 81 -25.88 -7.32 37.16
N ILE A 82 -26.00 -6.92 38.42
CA ILE A 82 -25.36 -7.57 39.57
C ILE A 82 -26.42 -8.36 40.33
N ASP A 83 -26.08 -9.61 40.67
CA ASP A 83 -26.88 -10.52 41.50
C ASP A 83 -25.96 -11.18 42.56
N GLY A 84 -25.93 -10.57 43.74
CA GLY A 84 -25.08 -10.99 44.86
C GLY A 84 -23.59 -10.96 44.51
N ASP A 85 -22.98 -12.14 44.49
CA ASP A 85 -21.55 -12.35 44.16
C ASP A 85 -21.33 -12.74 42.70
N THR A 86 -22.36 -12.58 41.86
CA THR A 86 -22.27 -12.78 40.41
C THR A 86 -22.77 -11.56 39.66
N ALA A 87 -22.32 -11.38 38.42
CA ALA A 87 -22.86 -10.34 37.55
C ALA A 87 -22.79 -10.76 36.08
N THR A 88 -23.59 -10.09 35.26
CA THR A 88 -23.50 -10.12 33.81
C THR A 88 -23.27 -8.71 33.27
N GLY A 89 -22.58 -8.60 32.14
CA GLY A 89 -22.32 -7.31 31.56
C GLY A 89 -22.05 -7.34 30.07
N ARG A 90 -22.03 -6.16 29.47
CA ARG A 90 -21.61 -5.94 28.08
C ARG A 90 -20.51 -4.90 28.01
N ALA A 91 -19.65 -5.03 27.02
CA ALA A 91 -18.75 -3.97 26.59
C ALA A 91 -18.79 -3.86 25.06
N HIS A 92 -18.96 -2.65 24.54
CA HIS A 92 -19.02 -2.40 23.10
C HIS A 92 -17.65 -1.96 22.62
N MET A 93 -17.15 -2.51 21.52
CA MET A 93 -15.82 -2.13 21.02
C MET A 93 -15.80 -1.79 19.55
N HIS A 94 -14.79 -1.01 19.21
CA HIS A 94 -14.33 -0.76 17.86
C HIS A 94 -12.84 -1.09 17.81
N GLU A 95 -12.47 -1.94 16.85
CA GLU A 95 -11.10 -2.36 16.65
C GLU A 95 -10.63 -2.04 15.23
N ILE A 96 -9.34 -1.72 15.10
CA ILE A 96 -8.66 -1.59 13.82
C ILE A 96 -7.37 -2.40 13.92
N ALA A 97 -7.14 -3.27 12.95
CA ALA A 97 -5.98 -4.15 12.95
C ALA A 97 -5.36 -4.27 11.56
N ARG A 98 -4.04 -4.41 11.54
CA ARG A 98 -3.31 -4.95 10.39
C ARG A 98 -2.41 -6.07 10.87
N LEU A 99 -2.49 -7.21 10.20
CA LEU A 99 -1.68 -8.39 10.44
C LEU A 99 -0.47 -8.36 9.51
N ARG A 100 0.62 -8.99 9.94
CA ARG A 100 1.89 -9.12 9.19
C ARG A 100 1.73 -9.89 7.88
N ASN A 101 0.66 -10.67 7.73
CA ASN A 101 0.34 -11.40 6.50
C ASN A 101 -0.50 -10.58 5.51
N GLY A 102 -0.71 -9.27 5.77
CA GLY A 102 -1.45 -8.36 4.91
C GLY A 102 -2.96 -8.30 5.15
N VAL A 103 -3.51 -9.18 6.00
CA VAL A 103 -4.92 -9.08 6.42
C VAL A 103 -5.10 -7.80 7.24
N GLN A 104 -6.09 -6.99 6.89
CA GLN A 104 -6.40 -5.75 7.58
C GLN A 104 -7.90 -5.50 7.62
N GLY A 105 -8.35 -4.72 8.59
CA GLY A 105 -9.73 -4.32 8.67
C GLY A 105 -10.06 -3.49 9.89
N LEU A 106 -11.31 -3.03 9.93
CA LEU A 106 -11.93 -2.54 11.13
C LEU A 106 -13.16 -3.37 11.48
N ASN A 107 -13.53 -3.36 12.75
CA ASN A 107 -14.74 -4.03 13.19
C ASN A 107 -15.40 -3.36 14.37
N TYR A 108 -16.71 -3.60 14.50
CA TYR A 108 -17.46 -3.34 15.72
C TYR A 108 -17.87 -4.67 16.34
N ALA A 109 -17.68 -4.82 17.65
CA ALA A 109 -17.96 -6.06 18.36
C ALA A 109 -18.54 -5.79 19.76
N ILE A 110 -19.02 -6.85 20.39
CA ILE A 110 -19.58 -6.84 21.75
C ILE A 110 -18.92 -7.95 22.55
N TYR A 111 -18.39 -7.62 23.73
CA TYR A 111 -18.15 -8.64 24.76
C TYR A 111 -19.43 -8.89 25.54
N HIS A 112 -19.77 -10.17 25.70
CA HIS A 112 -20.77 -10.67 26.65
C HIS A 112 -20.04 -11.30 27.82
N ASP A 113 -20.18 -10.68 28.99
CA ASP A 113 -19.35 -10.99 30.15
C ASP A 113 -20.17 -11.61 31.28
N ARG A 114 -19.54 -12.56 31.98
CA ARG A 114 -19.98 -13.08 33.27
C ARG A 114 -18.88 -12.86 34.30
N TYR A 115 -19.29 -12.51 35.51
CA TYR A 115 -18.40 -12.15 36.60
C TYR A 115 -18.71 -12.90 37.88
N ARG A 116 -17.70 -13.05 38.71
CA ARG A 116 -17.82 -13.55 40.08
C ARG A 116 -16.97 -12.68 41.02
N ARG A 117 -17.51 -12.35 42.20
CA ARG A 117 -16.74 -11.72 43.28
C ARG A 117 -15.85 -12.79 43.92
N THR A 118 -14.57 -12.50 44.05
CA THR A 118 -13.61 -13.31 44.81
C THR A 118 -13.12 -12.52 46.03
N PRO A 119 -12.38 -13.13 46.97
CA PRO A 119 -11.71 -12.39 48.04
C PRO A 119 -10.78 -11.28 47.54
N ASP A 120 -10.30 -11.38 46.29
CA ASP A 120 -9.38 -10.43 45.63
C ASP A 120 -10.11 -9.48 44.65
N GLY A 121 -11.44 -9.37 44.77
CA GLY A 121 -12.31 -8.51 43.94
C GLY A 121 -13.02 -9.25 42.81
N TRP A 122 -13.71 -8.50 41.95
CA TRP A 122 -14.42 -9.07 40.80
C TRP A 122 -13.46 -9.64 39.75
N ARG A 123 -13.82 -10.78 39.13
CA ARG A 123 -13.08 -11.44 38.05
C ARG A 123 -14.04 -11.92 36.95
N PHE A 124 -13.53 -12.06 35.73
CA PHE A 124 -14.24 -12.71 34.63
C PHE A 124 -14.34 -14.21 34.87
N THR A 125 -15.55 -14.75 34.81
CA THR A 125 -15.79 -16.20 34.67
C THR A 125 -16.00 -16.59 33.22
N GLU A 126 -16.54 -15.68 32.41
CA GLU A 126 -16.65 -15.85 30.98
C GLU A 126 -16.59 -14.50 30.28
N ARG A 127 -15.96 -14.47 29.12
CA ARG A 127 -16.02 -13.37 28.15
C ARG A 127 -16.19 -13.94 26.75
N VAL A 128 -17.28 -13.60 26.09
CA VAL A 128 -17.58 -14.04 24.72
C VAL A 128 -17.58 -12.84 23.78
N TYR A 129 -16.70 -12.87 22.78
CA TYR A 129 -16.59 -11.86 21.73
C TYR A 129 -17.56 -12.14 20.58
N GLU A 130 -18.45 -11.21 20.28
CA GLU A 130 -19.38 -11.27 19.15
C GLU A 130 -19.06 -10.16 18.15
N LEU A 131 -18.69 -10.53 16.93
CA LEU A 131 -18.49 -9.59 15.83
C LEU A 131 -19.84 -9.11 15.29
N ARG A 132 -20.06 -7.78 15.24
CA ARG A 132 -21.29 -7.16 14.73
C ARG A 132 -21.15 -6.55 13.34
N TYR A 133 -19.96 -6.06 13.03
CA TYR A 133 -19.61 -5.49 11.74
C TYR A 133 -18.14 -5.75 11.45
N LEU A 134 -17.82 -6.07 10.20
CA LEU A 134 -16.46 -6.29 9.72
C LEU A 134 -16.30 -5.60 8.38
N ASP A 135 -15.32 -4.71 8.28
CA ASP A 135 -14.90 -4.08 7.04
C ASP A 135 -13.47 -4.51 6.73
N THR A 136 -13.31 -5.12 5.56
CA THR A 136 -12.02 -5.60 5.05
C THR A 136 -11.49 -4.72 3.92
N SER A 137 -12.13 -3.58 3.67
CA SER A 137 -11.61 -2.55 2.77
C SER A 137 -10.21 -2.14 3.23
N PRO A 138 -9.29 -1.83 2.29
CA PRO A 138 -7.96 -1.38 2.66
C PRO A 138 -8.01 -0.19 3.62
N LEU A 139 -7.29 -0.29 4.75
CA LEU A 139 -7.22 0.81 5.69
C LEU A 139 -6.49 1.99 5.04
N ALA A 140 -7.10 3.18 5.11
CA ALA A 140 -6.51 4.40 4.56
C ALA A 140 -5.32 4.93 5.39
N GLY A 141 -5.17 4.48 6.63
CA GLY A 141 -4.10 4.88 7.54
C GLY A 141 -3.07 3.78 7.81
N SER A 142 -2.01 4.14 8.52
CA SER A 142 -0.98 3.23 9.04
C SER A 142 -0.67 3.57 10.50
N ALA A 143 0.01 2.67 11.20
CA ALA A 143 0.67 3.05 12.44
C ALA A 143 1.67 4.19 12.14
N PRO A 144 1.88 5.14 13.07
CA PRO A 144 2.96 6.11 12.96
C PRO A 144 4.27 5.37 12.75
N GLU A 145 5.02 5.73 11.72
CA GLU A 145 6.34 5.12 11.52
C GLU A 145 7.18 5.34 12.77
N GLN A 146 7.81 4.26 13.26
CA GLN A 146 9.13 4.43 13.86
C GLN A 146 9.99 4.91 12.71
N ALA A 147 10.25 6.22 12.64
CA ALA A 147 10.93 6.89 11.53
C ALA A 147 11.97 5.97 10.87
N ALA A 148 11.59 5.38 9.74
CA ALA A 148 12.52 4.61 8.93
C ALA A 148 13.40 5.63 8.19
N ALA A 149 14.71 5.40 8.24
CA ALA A 149 15.72 6.33 7.79
C ALA A 149 15.57 6.75 6.30
N PRO A 150 16.11 7.93 5.90
CA PRO A 150 15.78 8.60 4.66
C PRO A 150 16.50 8.03 3.41
N ALA A 151 15.86 8.22 2.25
CA ALA A 151 16.39 8.25 0.87
C ALA A 151 17.08 7.01 0.26
N ALA A 152 17.66 6.09 1.04
CA ALA A 152 18.48 5.01 0.49
C ALA A 152 17.69 3.81 -0.10
N GLN A 153 16.38 3.71 0.11
CA GLN A 153 15.62 2.48 -0.22
C GLN A 153 15.35 2.30 -1.73
N TYR A 154 15.38 3.36 -2.53
CA TYR A 154 14.92 3.33 -3.93
C TYR A 154 15.99 3.76 -4.95
N THR A 155 17.25 3.86 -4.51
CA THR A 155 18.39 4.22 -5.38
C THR A 155 19.17 3.00 -5.85
N GLU A 156 19.20 1.93 -5.05
CA GLU A 156 19.93 0.71 -5.36
C GLU A 156 19.08 -0.28 -6.18
N PRO A 157 19.66 -0.94 -7.20
CA PRO A 157 19.02 -2.03 -7.91
C PRO A 157 18.54 -3.16 -6.98
N VAL A 158 17.38 -3.75 -7.26
CA VAL A 158 16.99 -5.02 -6.63
C VAL A 158 17.88 -6.17 -7.09
N SER A 159 17.87 -7.29 -6.36
CA SER A 159 18.63 -8.48 -6.74
C SER A 159 18.17 -9.06 -8.09
N ALA A 160 19.08 -9.77 -8.77
CA ALA A 160 18.76 -10.45 -10.03
C ALA A 160 17.56 -11.39 -9.92
N GLU A 161 17.44 -12.13 -8.81
CA GLU A 161 16.30 -13.02 -8.55
C GLU A 161 14.97 -12.25 -8.49
N ARG A 162 14.92 -11.11 -7.78
CA ARG A 162 13.70 -10.29 -7.70
C ARG A 162 13.35 -9.69 -9.06
N LEU A 163 14.36 -9.29 -9.84
CA LEU A 163 14.20 -8.76 -11.19
C LEU A 163 13.59 -9.83 -12.13
N GLU A 164 14.11 -11.05 -12.09
CA GLU A 164 13.64 -12.19 -12.89
C GLU A 164 12.20 -12.59 -12.53
N ARG A 165 11.87 -12.71 -11.23
CA ARG A 165 10.48 -12.98 -10.81
C ARG A 165 9.50 -11.90 -11.27
N THR A 166 9.93 -10.64 -11.22
CA THR A 166 9.11 -9.52 -11.68
C THR A 166 8.89 -9.57 -13.19
N ALA A 167 9.91 -9.97 -13.96
CA ALA A 167 9.79 -10.16 -15.40
C ALA A 167 8.79 -11.27 -15.74
N ASP A 168 8.84 -12.40 -15.02
CA ASP A 168 7.89 -13.50 -15.18
C ASP A 168 6.45 -13.06 -14.85
N ALA A 169 6.27 -12.26 -13.79
CA ALA A 169 4.96 -11.73 -13.41
C ALA A 169 4.37 -10.77 -14.45
N LEU A 170 5.21 -9.91 -15.05
CA LEU A 170 4.81 -9.06 -16.18
C LEU A 170 4.45 -9.89 -17.41
N ALA A 171 5.25 -10.91 -17.76
CA ALA A 171 4.99 -11.78 -18.90
C ALA A 171 3.68 -12.57 -18.72
N ALA A 172 3.40 -13.06 -17.52
CA ALA A 172 2.13 -13.73 -17.18
C ALA A 172 0.91 -12.81 -17.34
N ARG A 173 1.10 -11.49 -17.27
CA ARG A 173 0.08 -10.45 -17.51
C ARG A 173 -0.02 -10.00 -18.96
N GLY A 174 0.78 -10.59 -19.86
CA GLY A 174 0.73 -10.34 -21.30
C GLY A 174 1.62 -9.20 -21.79
N PHE A 175 2.49 -8.65 -20.95
CA PHE A 175 3.51 -7.71 -21.41
C PHE A 175 4.62 -8.44 -22.18
N GLY A 176 5.18 -7.81 -23.22
CA GLY A 176 6.49 -8.19 -23.74
C GLY A 176 7.56 -7.72 -22.77
N VAL A 177 8.46 -8.60 -22.33
CA VAL A 177 9.46 -8.25 -21.30
C VAL A 177 10.84 -8.68 -21.74
N GLU A 178 11.82 -7.78 -21.59
CA GLU A 178 13.24 -8.08 -21.83
C GLU A 178 14.06 -7.52 -20.67
N ILE A 179 14.93 -8.36 -20.08
CA ILE A 179 15.92 -7.90 -19.09
C ILE A 179 17.21 -7.55 -19.83
N LEU A 180 17.62 -6.29 -19.73
CA LEU A 180 18.79 -5.72 -20.39
C LEU A 180 19.88 -5.39 -19.36
N ALA A 181 21.14 -5.43 -19.80
CA ALA A 181 22.28 -5.17 -18.91
C ALA A 181 22.26 -3.73 -18.38
N ASP A 182 22.05 -2.76 -19.27
CA ASP A 182 22.22 -1.33 -19.00
C ASP A 182 21.46 -0.45 -20.01
N ALA A 183 21.62 0.86 -19.89
CA ALA A 183 21.07 1.87 -20.78
C ALA A 183 21.58 1.75 -22.22
N GLU A 184 22.83 1.31 -22.45
CA GLU A 184 23.36 1.15 -23.80
C GLU A 184 22.63 0.02 -24.54
N ALA A 185 22.45 -1.12 -23.87
CA ALA A 185 21.64 -2.23 -24.37
C ALA A 185 20.18 -1.79 -24.61
N ALA A 186 19.61 -0.96 -23.73
CA ALA A 186 18.28 -0.40 -23.91
C ALA A 186 18.18 0.50 -25.16
N ARG A 187 19.16 1.39 -25.40
CA ARG A 187 19.21 2.22 -26.62
C ARG A 187 19.34 1.38 -27.89
N ALA A 188 20.17 0.34 -27.88
CA ALA A 188 20.30 -0.58 -29.00
C ALA A 188 18.96 -1.27 -29.30
N ARG A 189 18.29 -1.78 -28.25
CA ARG A 189 17.00 -2.46 -28.40
C ARG A 189 15.88 -1.55 -28.86
N VAL A 190 15.81 -0.33 -28.33
CA VAL A 190 14.84 0.68 -28.79
C VAL A 190 15.02 1.00 -30.28
N ARG A 191 16.26 1.09 -30.78
CA ARG A 191 16.53 1.30 -32.22
C ARG A 191 16.01 0.18 -33.11
N GLU A 192 15.91 -1.04 -32.60
CA GLU A 192 15.31 -2.17 -33.34
C GLU A 192 13.78 -2.18 -33.25
N LEU A 193 13.24 -1.71 -32.12
CA LEU A 193 11.79 -1.68 -31.87
C LEU A 193 11.08 -0.51 -32.53
N VAL A 194 11.77 0.60 -32.83
CA VAL A 194 11.17 1.81 -33.38
C VAL A 194 11.60 1.99 -34.83
N ALA A 195 10.63 1.93 -35.75
CA ALA A 195 10.87 2.25 -37.14
C ALA A 195 11.14 3.75 -37.32
N GLU A 196 12.09 4.12 -38.18
CA GLU A 196 12.50 5.52 -38.40
C GLU A 196 11.35 6.43 -38.86
N GLN A 197 10.39 5.86 -39.60
CA GLN A 197 9.22 6.59 -40.11
C GLN A 197 8.00 6.53 -39.17
N ALA A 198 8.12 5.90 -38.00
CA ALA A 198 7.06 5.91 -37.00
C ALA A 198 6.97 7.28 -36.33
N SER A 199 5.75 7.73 -36.02
CA SER A 199 5.56 8.81 -35.07
C SER A 199 5.89 8.31 -33.66
N VAL A 200 6.98 8.80 -33.09
CA VAL A 200 7.47 8.43 -31.76
C VAL A 200 7.26 9.57 -30.79
N TYR A 201 6.71 9.27 -29.62
CA TYR A 201 6.56 10.22 -28.52
C TYR A 201 7.36 9.74 -27.31
N THR A 202 8.41 10.47 -26.96
CA THR A 202 9.09 10.30 -25.68
C THR A 202 8.43 11.17 -24.61
N THR A 203 7.96 10.54 -23.54
CA THR A 203 7.31 11.25 -22.43
C THR A 203 8.36 12.01 -21.59
N ALA A 204 7.93 12.98 -20.78
CA ALA A 204 8.81 13.56 -19.77
C ALA A 204 9.30 12.45 -18.82
N SER A 205 10.61 12.19 -18.78
CA SER A 205 11.20 11.09 -18.02
C SER A 205 12.70 11.28 -17.83
N GLU A 206 13.14 11.33 -16.57
CA GLU A 206 14.58 11.34 -16.26
C GLU A 206 15.27 10.02 -16.63
N THR A 207 14.55 8.90 -16.63
CA THR A 207 15.10 7.63 -17.14
C THR A 207 15.43 7.73 -18.63
N LEU A 208 14.56 8.33 -19.45
CA LEU A 208 14.86 8.52 -20.88
C LEU A 208 15.97 9.55 -21.11
N ARG A 209 16.00 10.63 -20.33
CA ARG A 209 17.05 11.65 -20.41
C ARG A 209 18.42 11.08 -20.04
N LEU A 210 18.52 10.40 -18.89
CA LEU A 210 19.78 9.84 -18.39
C LEU A 210 20.27 8.65 -19.21
N SER A 211 19.37 7.86 -19.77
CA SER A 211 19.75 6.76 -20.69
C SER A 211 20.16 7.25 -22.08
N GLY A 212 19.92 8.51 -22.45
CA GLY A 212 20.17 9.04 -23.79
C GLY A 212 19.13 8.61 -24.85
N ILE A 213 18.10 7.85 -24.46
CA ILE A 213 17.02 7.42 -25.37
C ILE A 213 16.19 8.63 -25.82
N ASP A 214 15.99 9.63 -24.95
CA ASP A 214 15.27 10.85 -25.33
C ASP A 214 15.98 11.60 -26.46
N ASP A 215 17.30 11.76 -26.38
CA ASP A 215 18.09 12.44 -27.41
C ASP A 215 18.09 11.65 -28.73
N ASP A 216 18.25 10.32 -28.67
CA ASP A 216 18.28 9.45 -29.85
C ASP A 216 16.99 9.54 -30.67
N LEU A 217 15.83 9.56 -30.01
CA LEU A 217 14.52 9.52 -30.64
C LEU A 217 14.01 10.89 -31.07
N ASN A 218 14.64 11.97 -30.61
CA ASN A 218 14.26 13.35 -30.94
C ASN A 218 15.22 14.03 -31.93
N GLY A 219 16.24 13.31 -32.41
CA GLY A 219 17.13 13.77 -33.47
C GLY A 219 16.63 13.47 -34.89
N ASP A 220 17.41 13.89 -35.89
CA ASP A 220 17.06 13.88 -37.32
C ASP A 220 16.72 12.49 -37.89
N ARG A 221 17.18 11.41 -37.24
CA ARG A 221 16.89 10.02 -37.63
C ARG A 221 15.39 9.69 -37.58
N TYR A 222 14.64 10.34 -36.69
CA TYR A 222 13.21 10.11 -36.50
C TYR A 222 12.43 11.37 -36.88
N PRO A 223 12.24 11.64 -38.19
CA PRO A 223 11.64 12.88 -38.67
C PRO A 223 10.18 13.09 -38.22
N ARG A 224 9.52 12.04 -37.75
CA ARG A 224 8.15 12.08 -37.23
C ARG A 224 8.07 12.11 -35.70
N SER A 225 9.19 12.35 -35.01
CA SER A 225 9.16 12.51 -33.55
C SER A 225 8.20 13.61 -33.13
N VAL A 226 7.38 13.31 -32.14
CA VAL A 226 6.28 14.16 -31.67
C VAL A 226 6.80 15.32 -30.83
N LYS A 227 7.76 15.07 -29.95
CA LYS A 227 8.22 16.05 -28.96
C LYS A 227 8.82 17.31 -29.59
N PRO A 228 9.76 17.25 -30.58
CA PRO A 228 10.29 18.45 -31.22
C PRO A 228 9.22 19.26 -31.93
N ARG A 229 8.25 18.60 -32.56
CA ARG A 229 7.15 19.26 -33.28
C ARG A 229 6.25 20.03 -32.31
N VAL A 230 5.79 19.36 -31.24
CA VAL A 230 4.93 19.98 -30.22
C VAL A 230 5.61 21.15 -29.52
N LEU A 231 6.94 21.10 -29.32
CA LEU A 231 7.68 22.22 -28.70
C LEU A 231 7.73 23.49 -29.57
N THR A 232 7.50 23.38 -30.87
CA THR A 232 7.45 24.54 -31.79
C THR A 232 6.04 25.10 -32.00
N MET A 233 5.01 24.40 -31.51
CA MET A 233 3.61 24.79 -31.69
C MET A 233 3.18 25.80 -30.62
N ASP A 234 2.25 26.68 -31.00
CA ASP A 234 1.64 27.63 -30.06
C ASP A 234 0.63 26.93 -29.14
N ARG A 235 0.79 27.15 -27.82
CA ARG A 235 0.03 26.41 -26.81
C ARG A 235 -1.44 26.80 -26.74
N GLU A 236 -1.80 28.01 -27.17
CA GLU A 236 -3.18 28.49 -27.10
C GLU A 236 -3.94 28.17 -28.39
N SER A 237 -3.40 28.59 -29.54
CA SER A 237 -4.07 28.48 -30.83
C SER A 237 -3.97 27.08 -31.45
N GLU A 238 -2.97 26.27 -31.09
CA GLU A 238 -2.78 24.91 -31.63
C GLU A 238 -3.02 23.80 -30.58
N ALA A 239 -3.67 24.13 -29.46
CA ALA A 239 -3.88 23.23 -28.33
C ALA A 239 -4.48 21.86 -28.74
N ASP A 240 -5.43 21.85 -29.66
CA ASP A 240 -6.09 20.63 -30.15
C ASP A 240 -5.12 19.76 -30.94
N GLY A 241 -4.32 20.37 -31.81
CA GLY A 241 -3.27 19.68 -32.57
C GLY A 241 -2.23 19.05 -31.65
N ILE A 242 -1.82 19.77 -30.60
CA ILE A 242 -0.91 19.24 -29.57
C ILE A 242 -1.54 18.01 -28.89
N ARG A 243 -2.81 18.09 -28.46
CA ARG A 243 -3.50 16.96 -27.81
C ARG A 243 -3.58 15.74 -28.73
N HIS A 244 -3.88 15.93 -30.02
CA HIS A 244 -3.92 14.84 -30.99
C HIS A 244 -2.55 14.18 -31.17
N LEU A 245 -1.49 14.97 -31.36
CA LEU A 245 -0.14 14.45 -31.57
C LEU A 245 0.37 13.64 -30.37
N LEU A 246 0.11 14.12 -29.15
CA LEU A 246 0.53 13.44 -27.92
C LEU A 246 -0.31 12.20 -27.62
N ALA A 247 -1.59 12.19 -27.99
CA ALA A 247 -2.51 11.12 -27.60
C ALA A 247 -2.37 9.86 -28.43
N THR A 248 -2.08 9.96 -29.72
CA THR A 248 -2.09 8.82 -30.66
C THR A 248 -0.83 8.69 -31.53
N PRO A 249 0.38 8.67 -30.96
CA PRO A 249 1.59 8.34 -31.71
C PRO A 249 1.60 6.85 -32.10
N ASP A 250 2.39 6.46 -33.10
CA ASP A 250 2.58 5.03 -33.42
C ASP A 250 3.26 4.30 -32.25
N VAL A 251 4.26 4.96 -31.64
CA VAL A 251 5.01 4.45 -30.50
C VAL A 251 5.12 5.52 -29.43
N VAL A 252 4.80 5.16 -28.19
CA VAL A 252 5.10 5.97 -27.01
C VAL A 252 6.16 5.28 -26.17
N ILE A 253 7.14 6.06 -25.71
CA ILE A 253 8.26 5.57 -24.90
C ILE A 253 8.38 6.43 -23.65
N GLY A 254 8.54 5.78 -22.51
CA GLY A 254 8.78 6.48 -21.26
C GLY A 254 9.17 5.54 -20.14
N SER A 255 8.88 5.93 -18.91
CA SER A 255 9.18 5.17 -17.71
C SER A 255 7.97 5.15 -16.78
N VAL A 256 8.08 4.35 -15.72
CA VAL A 256 7.15 4.29 -14.60
C VAL A 256 7.77 4.92 -13.36
N ALA A 257 6.92 5.32 -12.41
CA ALA A 257 7.30 5.73 -11.07
C ALA A 257 7.51 4.52 -10.15
N ALA A 258 6.92 3.36 -10.44
CA ALA A 258 7.22 2.11 -9.74
C ALA A 258 6.73 0.90 -10.54
N LEU A 259 7.31 -0.26 -10.27
CA LEU A 259 6.86 -1.55 -10.78
C LEU A 259 6.73 -2.52 -9.59
N THR A 260 5.55 -3.09 -9.38
CA THR A 260 5.39 -4.09 -8.32
C THR A 260 6.02 -5.42 -8.74
N GLU A 261 6.50 -6.22 -7.78
CA GLU A 261 6.98 -7.59 -8.03
C GLU A 261 5.90 -8.48 -8.66
N THR A 262 4.64 -8.14 -8.43
CA THR A 262 3.49 -8.83 -9.02
C THR A 262 3.14 -8.36 -10.43
N GLY A 263 3.92 -7.46 -11.04
CA GLY A 263 3.80 -7.05 -12.44
C GLY A 263 2.82 -5.91 -12.72
N SER A 264 2.61 -4.98 -11.77
CA SER A 264 1.81 -3.77 -11.98
C SER A 264 2.70 -2.54 -12.16
N LEU A 265 2.51 -1.81 -13.25
CA LEU A 265 3.24 -0.56 -13.54
C LEU A 265 2.47 0.64 -12.97
N VAL A 266 3.14 1.52 -12.24
CA VAL A 266 2.54 2.73 -11.66
C VAL A 266 3.11 3.98 -12.32
N VAL A 267 2.23 4.78 -12.92
CA VAL A 267 2.58 6.04 -13.60
C VAL A 267 1.81 7.19 -12.95
N ALA A 268 2.52 8.28 -12.67
CA ALA A 268 1.94 9.54 -12.21
C ALA A 268 2.15 10.65 -13.24
N SER A 269 1.24 11.62 -13.28
CA SER A 269 1.34 12.78 -14.14
C SER A 269 0.76 14.04 -13.52
N GLY A 270 1.47 15.16 -13.66
CA GLY A 270 0.93 16.48 -13.37
C GLY A 270 0.06 17.04 -14.50
N SER A 271 0.47 16.84 -15.76
CA SER A 271 -0.26 17.38 -16.93
C SER A 271 -1.25 16.40 -17.56
N GLY A 272 -1.07 15.10 -17.31
CA GLY A 272 -1.84 14.04 -17.97
C GLY A 272 -1.43 13.71 -19.40
N SER A 273 -0.56 14.52 -20.01
CA SER A 273 -0.28 14.48 -21.46
C SER A 273 0.17 13.12 -22.00
N GLN A 274 0.90 12.33 -21.21
CA GLN A 274 1.37 11.01 -21.62
C GLN A 274 0.35 9.88 -21.47
N LEU A 275 -0.68 10.08 -20.65
CA LEU A 275 -1.57 8.99 -20.26
C LEU A 275 -2.40 8.46 -21.43
N PRO A 276 -3.00 9.28 -22.33
CA PRO A 276 -3.77 8.77 -23.45
C PRO A 276 -2.96 7.84 -24.37
N ALA A 277 -1.70 8.18 -24.63
CA ALA A 277 -0.82 7.33 -25.43
C ALA A 277 -0.54 5.98 -24.75
N TYR A 278 -0.29 5.98 -23.44
CA TYR A 278 -0.09 4.75 -22.67
C TYR A 278 -1.35 3.88 -22.56
N THR A 279 -2.54 4.47 -22.45
CA THR A 279 -3.78 3.74 -22.11
C THR A 279 -4.57 3.21 -23.30
N GLY A 280 -4.03 3.27 -24.53
CA GLY A 280 -4.73 2.80 -25.72
C GLY A 280 -4.50 3.61 -26.98
N GLY A 281 -3.94 4.82 -26.83
CA GLY A 281 -3.78 5.74 -27.96
C GLY A 281 -2.62 5.37 -28.88
N ALA A 282 -1.52 4.85 -28.33
CA ALA A 282 -0.40 4.36 -29.12
C ALA A 282 -0.58 2.89 -29.52
N ALA A 283 -0.12 2.52 -30.71
CA ALA A 283 -0.09 1.11 -31.12
C ALA A 283 0.91 0.30 -30.28
N ARG A 284 2.00 0.94 -29.83
CA ARG A 284 3.00 0.35 -28.94
C ARG A 284 3.38 1.32 -27.82
N ALA A 285 3.35 0.83 -26.58
CA ALA A 285 3.88 1.52 -25.41
C ALA A 285 5.11 0.76 -24.88
N ILE A 286 6.25 1.46 -24.78
CA ILE A 286 7.51 0.89 -24.30
C ILE A 286 7.92 1.61 -23.01
N TRP A 287 8.07 0.85 -21.93
CA TRP A 287 8.53 1.36 -20.63
C TRP A 287 9.96 0.92 -20.37
N ILE A 288 10.86 1.88 -20.21
CA ILE A 288 12.24 1.68 -19.76
C ILE A 288 12.23 1.79 -18.23
N VAL A 289 12.64 0.74 -17.53
CA VAL A 289 12.50 0.65 -16.07
C VAL A 289 13.79 0.13 -15.46
N GLY A 290 14.44 0.95 -14.63
CA GLY A 290 15.59 0.50 -13.84
C GLY A 290 15.17 -0.40 -12.67
N ALA A 291 16.05 -1.31 -12.27
CA ALA A 291 15.78 -2.30 -11.23
C ALA A 291 15.44 -1.69 -9.87
N GLN A 292 15.92 -0.49 -9.55
CA GLN A 292 15.62 0.24 -8.30
C GLN A 292 14.15 0.68 -8.18
N LYS A 293 13.39 0.61 -9.29
CA LYS A 293 11.96 0.95 -9.31
C LYS A 293 11.07 -0.22 -8.90
N ILE A 294 11.63 -1.42 -8.68
CA ILE A 294 10.88 -2.61 -8.30
C ILE A 294 10.58 -2.59 -6.80
N VAL A 295 9.29 -2.70 -6.47
CA VAL A 295 8.77 -2.66 -5.09
C VAL A 295 7.89 -3.87 -4.80
N PRO A 296 7.72 -4.28 -3.53
CA PRO A 296 6.96 -5.49 -3.20
C PRO A 296 5.50 -5.46 -3.69
N ASP A 297 4.80 -4.34 -3.51
CA ASP A 297 3.35 -4.24 -3.74
C ASP A 297 2.90 -2.81 -4.10
N LEU A 298 1.60 -2.65 -4.38
CA LEU A 298 1.01 -1.36 -4.77
C LEU A 298 1.10 -0.29 -3.65
N PRO A 299 0.85 -0.60 -2.36
CA PRO A 299 1.12 0.35 -1.28
C PRO A 299 2.58 0.85 -1.25
N ALA A 300 3.56 -0.04 -1.44
CA ALA A 300 4.97 0.35 -1.54
C ALA A 300 5.25 1.19 -2.79
N ALA A 301 4.56 0.93 -3.90
CA ALA A 301 4.66 1.74 -5.12
C ALA A 301 4.15 3.17 -4.91
N LEU A 302 3.04 3.35 -4.20
CA LEU A 302 2.49 4.66 -3.88
C LEU A 302 3.41 5.42 -2.90
N ARG A 303 3.95 4.75 -1.88
CA ARG A 303 4.96 5.37 -1.01
C ARG A 303 6.22 5.79 -1.78
N ARG A 304 6.76 4.91 -2.64
CA ARG A 304 7.90 5.27 -3.51
C ARG A 304 7.59 6.48 -4.38
N LEU A 305 6.38 6.57 -4.94
CA LEU A 305 5.95 7.72 -5.72
C LEU A 305 5.96 9.01 -4.88
N GLU A 306 5.33 9.00 -3.71
CA GLU A 306 5.14 10.20 -2.88
C GLU A 306 6.42 10.63 -2.14
N GLU A 307 7.18 9.68 -1.61
CA GLU A 307 8.31 9.94 -0.71
C GLU A 307 9.65 10.01 -1.44
N HIS A 308 9.73 9.51 -2.69
CA HIS A 308 10.98 9.46 -3.45
C HIS A 308 10.87 10.11 -4.84
N ALA A 309 9.98 9.65 -5.70
CA ALA A 309 9.91 10.16 -7.07
C ALA A 309 9.40 11.60 -7.15
N LEU A 310 8.32 11.93 -6.42
CA LEU A 310 7.71 13.26 -6.44
C LEU A 310 8.66 14.36 -5.88
N PRO A 311 9.38 14.19 -4.76
CA PRO A 311 10.33 15.20 -4.28
C PRO A 311 11.47 15.46 -5.28
N LEU A 312 12.00 14.41 -5.92
CA LEU A 312 13.05 14.55 -6.95
C LEU A 312 12.52 15.25 -8.20
N GLU A 313 11.31 14.91 -8.63
CA GLU A 313 10.64 15.59 -9.76
C GLU A 313 10.33 17.05 -9.43
N THR A 314 9.87 17.34 -8.21
CA THR A 314 9.62 18.72 -7.73
C THR A 314 10.90 19.55 -7.78
N ALA A 315 12.01 19.04 -7.26
CA ALA A 315 13.29 19.74 -7.36
C ALA A 315 13.68 20.03 -8.82
N ARG A 316 13.44 19.07 -9.72
CA ARG A 316 13.70 19.23 -11.17
C ARG A 316 12.78 20.27 -11.80
N THR A 317 11.47 20.23 -11.54
CA THR A 317 10.50 21.16 -12.13
C THR A 317 10.64 22.57 -11.57
N GLU A 318 10.99 22.71 -10.29
CA GLU A 318 11.30 24.01 -9.70
C GLU A 318 12.53 24.62 -10.35
N ALA A 319 13.60 23.83 -10.54
CA ALA A 319 14.81 24.30 -11.22
C ALA A 319 14.56 24.65 -12.70
N ALA A 320 13.74 23.86 -13.41
CA ALA A 320 13.51 24.04 -14.84
C ALA A 320 12.41 25.08 -15.17
N TYR A 321 11.37 25.18 -14.34
CA TYR A 321 10.13 25.90 -14.64
C TYR A 321 9.66 26.83 -13.51
N GLY A 322 10.32 26.83 -12.35
CA GLY A 322 9.95 27.67 -11.22
C GLY A 322 8.67 27.24 -10.49
N VAL A 323 8.17 26.03 -10.74
CA VAL A 323 6.95 25.50 -10.11
C VAL A 323 7.17 24.06 -9.62
N PRO A 324 6.57 23.68 -8.47
CA PRO A 324 6.67 22.32 -7.96
C PRO A 324 5.91 21.34 -8.84
N SER A 325 6.30 20.07 -8.76
CA SER A 325 5.58 19.00 -9.43
C SER A 325 4.35 18.57 -8.62
N ALA A 326 3.43 17.86 -9.27
CA ALA A 326 2.21 17.38 -8.64
C ALA A 326 1.79 16.04 -9.25
N VAL A 327 1.18 15.18 -8.42
CA VAL A 327 0.49 13.97 -8.86
C VAL A 327 -0.99 14.31 -9.05
N ASN A 328 -1.33 14.90 -10.20
CA ASN A 328 -2.72 15.25 -10.51
C ASN A 328 -3.51 14.04 -11.04
N GLN A 329 -2.81 13.09 -11.67
CA GLN A 329 -3.38 11.86 -12.19
C GLN A 329 -2.43 10.69 -11.95
N LEU A 330 -3.03 9.52 -11.67
CA LEU A 330 -2.31 8.27 -11.43
C LEU A 330 -2.99 7.13 -12.19
N VAL A 331 -2.19 6.30 -12.85
CA VAL A 331 -2.68 5.11 -13.57
C VAL A 331 -1.84 3.91 -13.17
N VAL A 332 -2.54 2.81 -12.87
CA VAL A 332 -1.93 1.50 -12.62
C VAL A 332 -2.23 0.59 -13.80
N PHE A 333 -1.19 0.15 -14.51
CA PHE A 333 -1.34 -0.80 -15.61
C PHE A 333 -1.11 -2.22 -15.09
N ASN A 334 -2.18 -3.03 -15.16
CA ASN A 334 -2.15 -4.43 -14.75
C ASN A 334 -1.92 -5.40 -15.91
N ALA A 335 -2.21 -4.97 -17.14
CA ALA A 335 -2.05 -5.71 -18.39
C ALA A 335 -2.08 -4.70 -19.57
N PRO A 336 -1.49 -5.02 -20.73
CA PRO A 336 -1.71 -4.24 -21.95
C PRO A 336 -3.16 -4.36 -22.45
N THR A 337 -3.58 -3.44 -23.30
CA THR A 337 -4.92 -3.47 -23.91
C THR A 337 -4.88 -4.22 -25.25
N ARG A 338 -6.06 -4.56 -25.81
CA ARG A 338 -6.13 -5.14 -27.16
C ARG A 338 -5.64 -4.20 -28.27
N PHE A 339 -5.50 -2.91 -27.98
CA PHE A 339 -5.14 -1.87 -28.95
C PHE A 339 -3.66 -1.48 -28.88
N THR A 340 -3.04 -1.67 -27.71
CA THR A 340 -1.67 -1.24 -27.45
C THR A 340 -0.82 -2.42 -27.01
N GLN A 341 0.20 -2.73 -27.80
CA GLN A 341 1.25 -3.65 -27.38
C GLN A 341 2.08 -3.01 -26.26
N GLY A 342 2.06 -3.60 -25.07
CA GLY A 342 2.88 -3.15 -23.93
C GLY A 342 4.21 -3.90 -23.85
N ILE A 343 5.32 -3.16 -23.90
CA ILE A 343 6.68 -3.72 -23.79
C ILE A 343 7.38 -3.08 -22.58
N VAL A 344 7.98 -3.89 -21.72
CA VAL A 344 8.79 -3.43 -20.59
C VAL A 344 10.23 -3.87 -20.80
N LEU A 345 11.14 -2.91 -20.94
CA LEU A 345 12.58 -3.14 -20.95
C LEU A 345 13.10 -2.89 -19.52
N LEU A 346 13.41 -3.98 -18.82
CA LEU A 346 13.91 -3.97 -17.45
C LEU A 346 15.44 -3.88 -17.47
N LEU A 347 16.01 -2.83 -16.91
CA LEU A 347 17.46 -2.64 -16.84
C LEU A 347 17.97 -3.18 -15.51
N ARG A 348 19.06 -3.96 -15.53
CA ARG A 348 19.71 -4.47 -14.31
C ARG A 348 20.30 -3.35 -13.46
N GLU A 349 20.66 -2.22 -14.07
CA GLU A 349 21.15 -1.03 -13.36
C GLU A 349 20.03 -0.10 -12.88
N ALA A 350 20.41 0.83 -11.99
CA ALA A 350 19.53 1.91 -11.57
C ALA A 350 19.60 3.07 -12.56
N VAL A 351 18.44 3.55 -13.02
CA VAL A 351 18.37 4.71 -13.92
C VAL A 351 17.11 5.55 -13.69
N GLY A 352 17.30 6.86 -13.55
CA GLY A 352 16.25 7.82 -13.20
C GLY A 352 15.61 7.52 -11.84
N TYR A 353 14.43 8.08 -11.61
CA TYR A 353 13.64 7.87 -10.41
C TYR A 353 12.19 7.56 -10.74
#